data_AF-A0ABD3RKD4-F1
#
_entry.id   AF-A0ABD3RKD4-F1
#
_cell.length_a   1.000
_cell.length_b   1.000
_cell.length_c   1.000
_cell.angle_alpha   90.00
_cell.angle_beta   90.00
_cell.angle_gamma   90.00
#
_symmetry.space_group_name_H-M   'P 1'
#
loop_
_entity.id
_entity.type
_entity.pdbx_description
1 polymer ?
#
loop_
_entity_poly.entity_id
_entity_poly.type
_entity_poly.pdbx_seq_one_letter_code
_entity_poly.pdbx_strand_id
1 'polypeptide(L)'
;MKESRVKQPTAAVVAVAATLYMEDHPCRHHRRRRFILALALLVAITVAGLTFHFVTTRPDSQSVHGATDNASDVFQEGRTNCQIIYVLGVEGSIHHGLVPVIKSLAERQSDYRPGMGYDVVKGHELLRSAIFESSCIDEGSEEEGPCVERGDLSMKDPNSVQTLLGEICPDPYDFRSRHVIIEGNSFPSGREKENYRVTRQANWAMMTPEEIANSETALNHPTNLYDFYDSFGPYLDVRFVVLHRPYLETIASHPKFDGGPRMHSVVISGFIILLSRFLTSHMYSSFLDGNVPLWTIVCTDRLTSNSFQNEEELLESRASVLRYLANFLGWPVSTCPECFDNWVENKKSSSPRESFGDEITDDLLVHAKMLESIWPPRRPEDALPQQQCGLL
;
A
#
# COMPACT_ATOMS: atom_id res chain seq x y z
N MET A 1 -14.53 -73.55 3.50
CA MET A 1 -13.37 -72.63 3.53
C MET A 1 -13.39 -71.80 2.26
N LYS A 2 -13.77 -70.53 2.35
CA LYS A 2 -13.67 -69.55 1.26
C LYS A 2 -12.83 -68.39 1.81
N GLU A 3 -11.63 -68.24 1.29
CA GLU A 3 -10.74 -67.11 1.58
C GLU A 3 -11.34 -65.83 1.00
N SER A 4 -11.55 -64.84 1.86
CA SER A 4 -11.92 -63.48 1.49
C SER A 4 -10.64 -62.68 1.21
N ARG A 5 -10.37 -62.39 -0.06
CA ARG A 5 -9.32 -61.44 -0.48
C ARG A 5 -9.72 -60.02 -0.08
N VAL A 6 -8.96 -59.44 0.84
CA VAL A 6 -8.97 -57.99 1.13
C VAL A 6 -8.33 -57.27 -0.06
N LYS A 7 -9.07 -56.35 -0.70
CA LYS A 7 -8.55 -55.46 -1.74
C LYS A 7 -7.73 -54.34 -1.07
N GLN A 8 -6.47 -54.18 -1.47
CA GLN A 8 -5.59 -53.09 -1.03
C GLN A 8 -6.01 -51.74 -1.63
N PRO A 9 -5.96 -50.63 -0.87
CA PRO A 9 -6.23 -49.29 -1.38
C PRO A 9 -4.91 -48.59 -1.73
N THR A 10 -4.30 -48.92 -2.87
CA THR A 10 -3.04 -48.26 -3.30
C THR A 10 -3.27 -47.08 -4.25
N ALA A 11 -4.44 -46.97 -4.88
CA ALA A 11 -4.69 -45.91 -5.89
C ALA A 11 -5.08 -44.54 -5.29
N ALA A 12 -5.79 -44.51 -4.16
CA ALA A 12 -6.29 -43.26 -3.59
C ALA A 12 -5.20 -42.39 -2.92
N VAL A 13 -4.16 -43.02 -2.38
CA VAL A 13 -3.07 -42.34 -1.67
C VAL A 13 -2.12 -41.63 -2.64
N VAL A 14 -1.90 -42.21 -3.83
CA VAL A 14 -1.07 -41.59 -4.88
C VAL A 14 -1.75 -40.35 -5.47
N ALA A 15 -3.08 -40.33 -5.54
CA ALA A 15 -3.84 -39.20 -6.06
C ALA A 15 -3.71 -37.94 -5.16
N VAL A 16 -3.81 -38.09 -3.83
CA VAL A 16 -3.69 -36.95 -2.90
C VAL A 16 -2.27 -36.35 -2.91
N ALA A 17 -1.24 -37.18 -3.01
CA ALA A 17 0.13 -36.71 -3.13
C ALA A 17 0.41 -35.98 -4.46
N ALA A 18 -0.27 -36.37 -5.55
CA ALA A 18 -0.18 -35.71 -6.84
C ALA A 18 -0.93 -34.36 -6.87
N THR A 19 -2.06 -34.24 -6.17
CA THR A 19 -2.79 -32.97 -6.06
C THR A 19 -2.00 -31.91 -5.29
N LEU A 20 -1.30 -32.31 -4.22
CA LEU A 20 -0.38 -31.42 -3.47
C LEU A 20 0.86 -30.99 -4.28
N TYR A 21 1.15 -31.63 -5.42
CA TYR A 21 2.29 -31.30 -6.27
C TYR A 21 1.96 -30.30 -7.40
N MET A 22 0.66 -30.09 -7.68
CA MET A 22 0.18 -29.34 -8.86
C MET A 22 -0.32 -27.92 -8.53
N GLU A 23 -0.26 -27.48 -7.28
CA GLU A 23 -0.50 -26.07 -6.94
C GLU A 23 0.77 -25.24 -7.19
N ASP A 24 0.61 -24.17 -7.99
CA ASP A 24 1.67 -23.29 -8.45
C ASP A 24 2.28 -22.47 -7.31
N HIS A 25 3.29 -23.03 -6.65
CA HIS A 25 4.19 -22.27 -5.78
C HIS A 25 5.50 -21.92 -6.50
N PRO A 26 5.95 -20.65 -6.45
CA PRO A 26 7.09 -20.14 -7.21
C PRO A 26 8.47 -20.60 -6.69
N CYS A 27 8.56 -21.23 -5.52
CA CYS A 27 9.84 -21.54 -4.90
C CYS A 27 10.26 -23.02 -5.05
N ARG A 28 11.24 -23.29 -5.93
CA ARG A 28 11.68 -24.65 -6.36
C ARG A 28 12.28 -25.50 -5.22
N HIS A 29 12.95 -24.87 -4.25
CA HIS A 29 13.54 -25.56 -3.09
C HIS A 29 12.51 -26.01 -2.05
N HIS A 30 11.37 -25.32 -1.94
CA HIS A 30 10.29 -25.67 -1.01
C HIS A 30 9.50 -26.91 -1.43
N ARG A 31 9.31 -27.11 -2.74
CA ARG A 31 8.65 -28.31 -3.28
C ARG A 31 9.31 -29.60 -2.79
N ARG A 32 10.66 -29.60 -2.71
CA ARG A 32 11.43 -30.78 -2.31
C ARG A 32 11.31 -31.06 -0.81
N ARG A 33 11.34 -30.04 0.06
CA ARG A 33 11.23 -30.21 1.51
C ARG A 33 9.82 -30.61 1.96
N ARG A 34 8.77 -29.96 1.45
CA ARG A 34 7.38 -30.32 1.79
C ARG A 34 7.01 -31.72 1.29
N PHE A 35 7.49 -32.11 0.10
CA PHE A 35 7.32 -33.48 -0.40
C PHE A 35 7.97 -34.53 0.51
N ILE A 36 9.20 -34.27 0.99
CA ILE A 36 9.91 -35.19 1.90
C ILE A 36 9.17 -35.30 3.25
N LEU A 37 8.69 -34.18 3.81
CA LEU A 37 7.95 -34.19 5.07
C LEU A 37 6.57 -34.86 4.95
N ALA A 38 5.83 -34.59 3.87
CA ALA A 38 4.56 -35.25 3.60
C ALA A 38 4.74 -36.76 3.40
N LEU A 39 5.79 -37.18 2.69
CA LEU A 39 6.13 -38.59 2.50
C LEU A 39 6.52 -39.25 3.83
N ALA A 40 7.32 -38.59 4.66
CA ALA A 40 7.71 -39.09 5.98
C ALA A 40 6.50 -39.24 6.92
N LEU A 41 5.58 -38.28 6.91
CA LEU A 41 4.34 -38.32 7.71
C LEU A 41 3.40 -39.44 7.23
N LEU A 42 3.27 -39.64 5.91
CA LEU A 42 2.50 -40.73 5.33
C LEU A 42 3.08 -42.10 5.69
N VAL A 43 4.41 -42.26 5.64
CA VAL A 43 5.09 -43.48 6.08
C VAL A 43 4.83 -43.71 7.57
N ALA A 44 4.93 -42.68 8.41
CA ALA A 44 4.69 -42.79 9.85
C ALA A 44 3.23 -43.19 10.17
N ILE A 45 2.24 -42.59 9.50
CA ILE A 45 0.81 -42.93 9.68
C ILE A 45 0.53 -44.37 9.24
N THR A 46 1.13 -44.80 8.12
CA THR A 46 0.94 -46.17 7.58
C THR A 46 1.57 -47.21 8.50
N VAL A 47 2.73 -46.91 9.11
CA VAL A 47 3.42 -47.81 10.05
C VAL A 47 2.70 -47.86 11.40
N ALA A 48 2.06 -46.77 11.85
CA ALA A 48 1.44 -46.67 13.17
C ALA A 48 0.00 -47.22 13.24
N GLY A 49 -0.66 -47.51 12.11
CA GLY A 49 -2.03 -48.06 12.10
C GLY A 49 -3.09 -47.15 12.74
N LEU A 50 -2.83 -45.85 12.82
CA LEU A 50 -3.70 -44.89 13.51
C LEU A 50 -4.95 -44.57 12.69
N THR A 51 -6.10 -44.88 13.26
CA THR A 51 -7.43 -44.46 12.77
C THR A 51 -7.86 -43.22 13.56
N PHE A 52 -8.10 -42.11 12.86
CA PHE A 52 -8.57 -40.87 13.47
C PHE A 52 -10.10 -40.80 13.48
N HIS A 53 -10.69 -40.60 14.67
CA HIS A 53 -12.08 -40.22 14.84
C HIS A 53 -12.16 -38.71 15.12
N PHE A 54 -12.80 -37.96 14.22
CA PHE A 54 -13.10 -36.55 14.44
C PHE A 54 -14.36 -36.41 15.30
N VAL A 55 -14.22 -35.77 16.46
CA VAL A 55 -15.33 -35.29 17.29
C VAL A 55 -15.39 -33.78 17.14
N THR A 56 -16.51 -33.26 16.65
CA THR A 56 -16.78 -31.82 16.54
C THR A 56 -17.76 -31.41 17.64
N THR A 57 -17.35 -30.51 18.52
CA THR A 57 -18.23 -29.85 19.51
C THR A 57 -18.28 -28.37 19.22
N ARG A 58 -19.50 -27.83 19.01
CA ARG A 58 -19.78 -26.39 18.90
C ARG A 58 -19.74 -25.73 20.29
N PRO A 59 -19.13 -24.55 20.45
CA PRO A 59 -19.34 -23.73 21.63
C PRO A 59 -20.54 -22.79 21.43
N ASP A 60 -21.40 -22.72 22.44
CA ASP A 60 -22.51 -21.77 22.53
C ASP A 60 -21.98 -20.35 22.83
N SER A 61 -22.45 -19.37 22.05
CA SER A 61 -22.13 -17.95 22.23
C SER A 61 -23.08 -17.30 23.24
N GLN A 62 -22.55 -16.95 24.42
CA GLN A 62 -23.23 -16.05 25.37
C GLN A 62 -22.79 -14.60 25.12
N SER A 63 -23.77 -13.73 24.91
CA SER A 63 -23.59 -12.28 24.76
C SER A 63 -23.37 -11.62 26.12
N VAL A 64 -22.22 -10.99 26.31
CA VAL A 64 -21.90 -10.16 27.49
C VAL A 64 -22.00 -8.69 27.06
N HIS A 65 -23.05 -8.02 27.49
CA HIS A 65 -23.18 -6.56 27.43
C HIS A 65 -22.98 -5.98 28.83
N GLY A 66 -21.94 -5.18 29.03
CA GLY A 66 -21.81 -4.32 30.21
C GLY A 66 -20.39 -4.13 30.74
N ALA A 67 -19.53 -3.42 29.99
CA ALA A 67 -18.34 -2.71 30.49
C ALA A 67 -17.62 -2.01 29.33
N THR A 68 -17.91 -0.73 29.02
CA THR A 68 -17.21 -0.02 27.93
C THR A 68 -16.73 1.41 28.22
N ASP A 69 -17.14 2.05 29.31
CA ASP A 69 -16.97 3.52 29.38
C ASP A 69 -15.58 4.00 29.85
N ASN A 70 -14.72 3.11 30.37
CA ASN A 70 -13.33 3.47 30.74
C ASN A 70 -12.27 2.91 29.78
N ALA A 71 -12.65 2.04 28.83
CA ALA A 71 -11.72 1.53 27.84
C ALA A 71 -11.49 2.56 26.72
N SER A 72 -12.51 3.32 26.33
CA SER A 72 -12.41 4.26 25.19
C SER A 72 -11.34 5.34 25.38
N ASP A 73 -11.17 5.89 26.59
CA ASP A 73 -10.19 6.96 26.86
C ASP A 73 -8.73 6.46 26.80
N VAL A 74 -8.46 5.27 27.34
CA VAL A 74 -7.10 4.68 27.32
C VAL A 74 -6.69 4.28 25.89
N PHE A 75 -7.64 3.85 25.07
CA PHE A 75 -7.39 3.52 23.67
C PHE A 75 -7.17 4.75 22.78
N GLN A 76 -7.73 5.93 23.11
CA GLN A 76 -7.47 7.16 22.36
C GLN A 76 -6.07 7.72 22.61
N GLU A 77 -5.55 7.68 23.85
CA GLU A 77 -4.21 8.19 24.16
C GLU A 77 -3.08 7.32 23.55
N GLY A 78 -3.29 6.01 23.38
CA GLY A 78 -2.29 5.12 22.77
C GLY A 78 -2.11 5.30 21.27
N ARG A 79 -3.15 5.78 20.56
CA ARG A 79 -3.15 5.93 19.09
C ARG A 79 -2.24 7.04 18.59
N THR A 80 -1.94 8.02 19.44
CA THR A 80 -1.25 9.25 19.01
C THR A 80 0.27 9.11 18.90
N ASN A 81 0.85 8.03 19.42
CA ASN A 81 2.31 7.87 19.46
C ASN A 81 2.88 7.16 18.23
N CYS A 82 2.04 6.56 17.38
CA CYS A 82 2.45 5.91 16.14
C CYS A 82 1.59 6.43 14.98
N GLN A 83 2.22 6.87 13.89
CA GLN A 83 1.56 7.39 12.70
C GLN A 83 2.08 6.65 11.47
N ILE A 84 1.19 6.17 10.61
CA ILE A 84 1.55 5.66 9.28
C ILE A 84 1.16 6.71 8.24
N ILE A 85 2.14 7.18 7.48
CA ILE A 85 1.93 8.04 6.32
C ILE A 85 2.08 7.18 5.08
N TYR A 86 0.98 6.96 4.37
CA TYR A 86 0.98 6.26 3.11
C TYR A 86 0.98 7.26 1.94
N VAL A 87 2.11 7.37 1.25
CA VAL A 87 2.27 8.19 0.06
C VAL A 87 1.73 7.45 -1.15
N LEU A 88 0.52 7.83 -1.57
CA LEU A 88 -0.14 7.29 -2.75
C LEU A 88 0.26 8.12 -3.95
N GLY A 89 0.44 7.48 -5.10
CA GLY A 89 0.47 8.23 -6.34
C GLY A 89 0.05 7.37 -7.51
N VAL A 90 -0.54 7.99 -8.51
CA VAL A 90 -0.77 7.31 -9.78
C VAL A 90 0.60 7.08 -10.44
N GLU A 91 0.76 5.98 -11.17
CA GLU A 91 2.05 5.62 -11.79
C GLU A 91 2.83 6.82 -12.37
N GLY A 92 4.14 6.86 -12.17
CA GLY A 92 4.95 7.99 -12.65
C GLY A 92 4.83 9.27 -11.81
N SER A 93 4.03 9.22 -10.74
CA SER A 93 4.09 10.17 -9.63
C SER A 93 5.46 10.07 -8.94
N ILE A 94 6.03 11.22 -8.62
CA ILE A 94 7.42 11.39 -8.12
C ILE A 94 7.51 10.98 -6.63
N HIS A 95 6.83 9.90 -6.23
CA HIS A 95 6.82 9.43 -4.84
C HIS A 95 8.22 9.08 -4.33
N HIS A 96 9.10 8.54 -5.19
CA HIS A 96 10.52 8.37 -4.84
C HIS A 96 11.24 9.69 -4.51
N GLY A 97 10.81 10.81 -5.11
CA GLY A 97 11.34 12.14 -4.82
C GLY A 97 10.70 12.78 -3.59
N LEU A 98 9.39 12.63 -3.36
CA LEU A 98 8.72 13.25 -2.22
C LEU A 98 8.90 12.48 -0.90
N VAL A 99 8.98 11.15 -0.91
CA VAL A 99 9.15 10.37 0.33
C VAL A 99 10.37 10.82 1.14
N PRO A 100 11.56 11.06 0.55
CA PRO A 100 12.68 11.67 1.26
C PRO A 100 12.37 13.05 1.87
N VAL A 101 11.60 13.88 1.18
CA VAL A 101 11.19 15.21 1.68
C VAL A 101 10.30 15.09 2.92
N ILE A 102 9.30 14.21 2.88
CA ILE A 102 8.42 13.95 4.03
C ILE A 102 9.21 13.34 5.19
N LYS A 103 10.15 12.44 4.90
CA LYS A 103 11.05 11.86 5.92
C LYS A 103 11.88 12.94 6.60
N SER A 104 12.54 13.80 5.83
CA SER A 104 13.31 14.91 6.38
C SER A 104 12.43 15.87 7.18
N LEU A 105 11.19 16.11 6.76
CA LEU A 105 10.24 16.94 7.52
C LEU A 105 9.86 16.26 8.85
N ALA A 106 9.62 14.96 8.85
CA ALA A 106 9.32 14.17 10.04
C ALA A 106 10.49 14.15 11.04
N GLU A 107 11.72 13.97 10.56
CA GLU A 107 12.93 13.93 11.39
C GLU A 107 13.23 15.27 12.07
N ARG A 108 12.68 16.37 11.54
CA ARG A 108 12.79 17.71 12.12
C ARG A 108 11.71 18.03 13.14
N GLN A 109 10.74 17.14 13.32
CA GLN A 109 9.71 17.33 14.34
C GLN A 109 10.33 17.17 15.73
N SER A 110 9.88 18.03 16.62
CA SER A 110 10.19 17.96 18.06
C SER A 110 8.93 18.33 18.81
N ASP A 111 8.58 17.53 19.81
CA ASP A 111 7.47 17.88 20.68
C ASP A 111 7.88 19.02 21.63
N TYR A 112 6.88 19.70 22.23
CA TYR A 112 7.10 20.82 23.16
C TYR A 112 7.99 20.45 24.37
N ARG A 113 8.12 19.15 24.66
CA ARG A 113 9.03 18.64 25.69
C ARG A 113 10.45 18.55 25.10
N PRO A 114 11.43 19.31 25.65
CA PRO A 114 12.78 19.35 25.11
C PRO A 114 13.41 17.96 25.00
N GLY A 115 13.89 17.61 23.81
CA GLY A 115 14.70 16.40 23.57
C GLY A 115 13.95 15.18 23.01
N MET A 116 12.67 15.30 22.67
CA MET A 116 11.89 14.19 22.09
C MET A 116 11.65 14.43 20.60
N GLY A 117 12.57 13.91 19.79
CA GLY A 117 12.43 13.85 18.33
C GLY A 117 11.53 12.71 17.88
N TYR A 118 11.17 12.72 16.61
CA TYR A 118 10.37 11.63 16.03
C TYR A 118 11.32 10.52 15.57
N ASP A 119 10.93 9.27 15.81
CA ASP A 119 11.56 8.11 15.20
C ASP A 119 10.89 7.85 13.86
N VAL A 120 11.65 7.90 12.76
CA VAL A 120 11.09 7.93 11.41
C VAL A 120 11.65 6.77 10.59
N VAL A 121 10.76 5.84 10.24
CA VAL A 121 11.08 4.66 9.44
C VAL A 121 10.45 4.82 8.06
N LYS A 122 11.22 4.52 7.00
CA LYS A 122 10.70 4.45 5.63
C LYS A 122 10.67 2.99 5.18
N GLY A 123 9.54 2.51 4.70
CA GLY A 123 9.45 1.17 4.13
C GLY A 123 9.66 0.07 5.18
N HIS A 124 8.92 0.12 6.29
CA HIS A 124 9.09 -0.81 7.39
C HIS A 124 8.84 -2.25 6.93
N GLU A 125 9.84 -3.12 7.03
CA GLU A 125 9.79 -4.47 6.50
C GLU A 125 8.58 -5.28 6.97
N LEU A 126 8.37 -5.39 8.28
CA LEU A 126 7.23 -6.16 8.82
C LEU A 126 5.89 -5.65 8.31
N LEU A 127 5.72 -4.33 8.26
CA LEU A 127 4.52 -3.71 7.69
C LEU A 127 4.37 -4.06 6.21
N ARG A 128 5.43 -3.96 5.42
CA ARG A 128 5.41 -4.34 3.99
C ARG A 128 5.11 -5.82 3.79
N SER A 129 5.69 -6.71 4.59
CA SER A 129 5.35 -8.14 4.57
C SER A 129 3.88 -8.38 4.82
N ALA A 130 3.29 -7.66 5.79
CA ALA A 130 1.86 -7.77 6.06
C ALA A 130 1.00 -7.20 4.93
N ILE A 131 1.39 -6.04 4.39
CA ILE A 131 0.67 -5.35 3.31
C ILE A 131 0.65 -6.17 2.03
N PHE A 132 1.78 -6.76 1.67
CA PHE A 132 1.95 -7.48 0.41
C PHE A 132 1.80 -8.99 0.53
N GLU A 133 1.56 -9.51 1.74
CA GLU A 133 1.57 -10.94 2.06
C GLU A 133 2.84 -11.64 1.51
N SER A 134 3.94 -10.89 1.45
CA SER A 134 5.18 -11.37 0.84
C SER A 134 5.98 -12.13 1.89
N SER A 135 6.13 -13.44 1.70
CA SER A 135 6.96 -14.32 2.54
C SER A 135 8.47 -14.02 2.42
N CYS A 136 8.86 -13.14 1.49
CA CYS A 136 10.24 -12.75 1.23
C CYS A 136 10.27 -11.25 0.93
N ILE A 137 11.03 -10.48 1.71
CA ILE A 137 11.44 -9.14 1.30
C ILE A 137 12.86 -9.29 0.75
N ASP A 138 12.98 -9.13 -0.55
CA ASP A 138 14.29 -9.03 -1.20
C ASP A 138 14.85 -7.64 -0.82
N GLU A 139 15.88 -7.59 0.02
CA GLU A 139 16.45 -6.33 0.55
C GLU A 139 17.17 -5.48 -0.52
N GLY A 140 16.94 -5.74 -1.80
CA GLY A 140 17.63 -5.04 -2.90
C GLY A 140 19.13 -5.30 -2.92
N SER A 141 19.65 -6.19 -2.06
CA SER A 141 20.98 -6.76 -2.22
C SER A 141 20.94 -7.74 -3.38
N GLU A 142 21.79 -7.54 -4.39
CA GLU A 142 21.98 -8.48 -5.50
C GLU A 142 22.43 -9.88 -5.01
N GLU A 143 22.79 -10.02 -3.73
CA GLU A 143 22.97 -11.30 -3.07
C GLU A 143 21.62 -11.84 -2.59
N GLU A 144 21.14 -12.90 -3.25
CA GLU A 144 20.00 -13.72 -2.84
C GLU A 144 20.21 -14.27 -1.41
N GLY A 145 19.89 -13.47 -0.41
CA GLY A 145 19.84 -13.91 0.98
C GLY A 145 18.72 -14.94 1.19
N PRO A 146 18.87 -15.89 2.13
CA PRO A 146 17.82 -16.84 2.43
C PRO A 146 16.59 -16.11 2.97
N CYS A 147 15.46 -16.21 2.27
CA CYS A 147 14.17 -15.75 2.80
C CYS A 147 13.93 -16.38 4.17
N VAL A 148 13.82 -15.54 5.20
CA VAL A 148 13.31 -15.99 6.50
C VAL A 148 11.80 -16.06 6.37
N GLU A 149 11.23 -17.27 6.48
CA GLU A 149 9.78 -17.44 6.64
C GLU A 149 9.36 -16.74 7.95
N ARG A 150 8.98 -15.46 7.85
CA ARG A 150 8.23 -14.80 8.93
C ARG A 150 6.82 -15.40 8.89
N GLY A 151 6.25 -15.67 10.06
CA GLY A 151 4.91 -16.26 10.18
C GLY A 151 3.85 -15.51 9.37
N ASP A 152 2.66 -16.09 9.22
CA ASP A 152 1.57 -15.54 8.41
C ASP A 152 1.06 -14.20 8.96
N LEU A 153 1.76 -13.12 8.62
CA LEU A 153 1.37 -11.75 8.92
C LEU A 153 0.34 -11.34 7.87
N SER A 154 -0.94 -11.62 8.13
CA SER A 154 -2.03 -11.13 7.31
C SER A 154 -2.65 -9.89 7.95
N MET A 155 -2.84 -8.81 7.18
CA MET A 155 -3.63 -7.65 7.62
C MET A 155 -5.08 -8.05 7.98
N LYS A 156 -5.58 -9.14 7.41
CA LYS A 156 -6.96 -9.60 7.62
C LYS A 156 -7.15 -10.31 8.96
N ASP A 157 -6.08 -10.69 9.66
CA ASP A 157 -6.16 -11.24 11.01
C ASP A 157 -5.85 -10.15 12.05
N PRO A 158 -6.85 -9.73 12.86
CA PRO A 158 -6.64 -8.74 13.92
C PRO A 158 -5.52 -9.11 14.90
N ASN A 159 -5.27 -10.40 15.16
CA ASN A 159 -4.19 -10.82 16.07
C ASN A 159 -2.82 -10.60 15.43
N SER A 160 -2.68 -10.91 14.14
CA SER A 160 -1.46 -10.62 13.39
C SER A 160 -1.20 -9.12 13.30
N VAL A 161 -2.25 -8.30 13.11
CA VAL A 161 -2.14 -6.83 13.14
C VAL A 161 -1.66 -6.35 14.51
N GLN A 162 -2.27 -6.81 15.61
CA GLN A 162 -1.84 -6.40 16.96
C GLN A 162 -0.40 -6.83 17.28
N THR A 163 -0.01 -8.04 16.86
CA THR A 163 1.36 -8.54 17.03
C THR A 163 2.34 -7.67 16.25
N LEU A 164 2.03 -7.38 14.99
CA LEU A 164 2.81 -6.49 14.14
C LEU A 164 2.95 -5.10 14.78
N LEU A 165 1.86 -4.53 15.30
CA LEU A 165 1.87 -3.23 15.95
C LEU A 165 2.74 -3.20 17.21
N GLY A 166 2.75 -4.28 17.99
CA GLY A 166 3.67 -4.41 19.13
C GLY A 166 5.14 -4.47 18.74
N GLU A 167 5.45 -4.77 17.48
CA GLU A 167 6.82 -4.79 16.94
C GLU A 167 7.20 -3.47 16.26
N ILE A 168 6.29 -2.83 15.51
CA ILE A 168 6.59 -1.65 14.69
C ILE A 168 6.27 -0.32 15.38
N CYS A 169 5.44 -0.33 16.42
CA CYS A 169 5.13 0.86 17.19
C CYS A 169 5.73 0.72 18.60
N PRO A 170 6.26 1.82 19.18
CA PRO A 170 6.72 1.80 20.56
C PRO A 170 5.55 1.54 21.51
N ASP A 171 5.89 1.11 22.74
CA ASP A 171 4.91 0.99 23.82
C ASP A 171 4.13 2.31 23.95
N PRO A 172 2.79 2.30 23.99
CA PRO A 172 1.98 3.51 24.11
C PRO A 172 2.33 4.35 25.36
N TYR A 173 2.92 3.73 26.39
CA TYR A 173 3.40 4.44 27.58
C TYR A 173 4.82 5.02 27.43
N ASP A 174 5.52 4.71 26.34
CA ASP A 174 6.81 5.30 26.00
C ASP A 174 6.62 6.65 25.29
N PHE A 175 6.39 7.68 26.09
CA PHE A 175 6.27 9.06 25.59
C PHE A 175 7.60 9.65 25.09
N ARG A 176 8.69 8.88 24.99
CA ARG A 176 10.03 9.40 24.63
C ARG A 176 10.16 9.82 23.18
N SER A 177 9.35 9.26 22.28
CA SER A 177 9.36 9.60 20.86
C SER A 177 8.05 9.22 20.19
N ARG A 178 7.55 10.08 19.29
CA ARG A 178 6.53 9.65 18.31
C ARG A 178 7.19 8.83 17.22
N HIS A 179 6.53 7.79 16.76
CA HIS A 179 7.00 6.94 15.69
C HIS A 179 6.22 7.24 14.41
N VAL A 180 6.93 7.50 13.31
CA VAL A 180 6.35 7.78 11.99
C VAL A 180 6.87 6.76 11.01
N ILE A 181 5.96 5.96 10.46
CA ILE A 181 6.27 5.02 9.39
C ILE A 181 5.79 5.62 8.08
N ILE A 182 6.71 5.81 7.13
CA ILE A 182 6.39 6.33 5.80
C ILE A 182 6.43 5.16 4.82
N GLU A 183 5.25 4.81 4.32
CA GLU A 183 5.09 3.88 3.20
C GLU A 183 4.73 4.63 1.93
N GLY A 184 4.98 4.03 0.78
CA GLY A 184 4.54 4.64 -0.47
C GLY A 184 4.65 3.72 -1.66
N ASN A 185 3.62 3.74 -2.51
CA ASN A 185 3.55 2.92 -3.71
C ASN A 185 2.83 3.68 -4.84
N SER A 186 3.13 3.28 -6.07
CA SER A 186 2.40 3.73 -7.26
C SER A 186 1.22 2.83 -7.58
N PHE A 187 0.16 3.42 -8.13
CA PHE A 187 -1.09 2.75 -8.54
C PHE A 187 -1.40 3.08 -10.00
N PRO A 188 -1.36 2.10 -10.93
CA PRO A 188 -0.72 0.80 -10.76
C PRO A 188 0.80 0.93 -10.52
N SER A 189 1.43 -0.11 -9.99
CA SER A 189 2.87 -0.18 -9.88
C SER A 189 3.51 -0.64 -11.21
N GLY A 190 4.75 -0.21 -11.43
CA GLY A 190 5.39 -0.24 -12.75
C GLY A 190 6.13 -1.53 -13.11
N ARG A 191 6.24 -2.52 -12.21
CA ARG A 191 7.05 -3.73 -12.45
C ARG A 191 6.32 -5.03 -12.09
N GLU A 192 6.40 -5.99 -13.00
CA GLU A 192 5.96 -7.39 -12.78
C GLU A 192 6.79 -8.14 -11.71
N LYS A 193 8.00 -7.65 -11.39
CA LYS A 193 8.97 -8.31 -10.50
C LYS A 193 8.99 -7.78 -9.07
N GLU A 194 8.15 -6.82 -8.73
CA GLU A 194 8.07 -6.35 -7.34
C GLU A 194 7.28 -7.37 -6.50
N ASN A 195 7.67 -7.56 -5.24
CA ASN A 195 7.10 -8.54 -4.30
C ASN A 195 5.68 -8.14 -3.83
N TYR A 196 4.83 -7.68 -4.74
CA TYR A 196 3.43 -7.37 -4.47
C TYR A 196 2.59 -8.64 -4.49
N ARG A 197 1.56 -8.65 -3.65
CA ARG A 197 0.54 -9.71 -3.62
C ARG A 197 -0.07 -9.93 -5.00
N VAL A 198 -0.42 -8.83 -5.65
CA VAL A 198 -0.97 -8.82 -7.01
C VAL A 198 -0.05 -7.99 -7.87
N THR A 199 0.50 -8.60 -8.92
CA THR A 199 1.32 -7.90 -9.90
C THR A 199 0.45 -7.16 -10.92
N ARG A 200 1.06 -6.27 -11.71
CA ARG A 200 0.36 -5.62 -12.82
C ARG A 200 -0.16 -6.68 -13.79
N GLN A 201 -1.43 -6.59 -14.19
CA GLN A 201 -2.05 -7.59 -15.08
C GLN A 201 -2.10 -7.10 -16.53
N ALA A 202 -1.62 -7.94 -17.46
CA ALA A 202 -1.61 -7.61 -18.89
C ALA A 202 -3.02 -7.42 -19.48
N ASN A 203 -4.03 -8.10 -18.92
CA ASN A 203 -5.41 -8.01 -19.41
C ASN A 203 -6.09 -6.68 -19.06
N TRP A 204 -5.58 -5.88 -18.11
CA TRP A 204 -6.11 -4.55 -17.81
C TRP A 204 -6.09 -3.65 -19.04
N ALA A 205 -5.11 -3.80 -19.92
CA ALA A 205 -5.06 -3.06 -21.18
C ALA A 205 -6.32 -3.29 -22.04
N MET A 206 -6.93 -4.48 -21.96
CA MET A 206 -8.11 -4.86 -22.76
C MET A 206 -9.44 -4.57 -22.06
N MET A 207 -9.41 -3.98 -20.85
CA MET A 207 -10.58 -3.66 -20.06
C MET A 207 -10.92 -2.18 -20.21
N THR A 208 -12.17 -1.81 -19.95
CA THR A 208 -12.58 -0.41 -19.76
C THR A 208 -12.08 0.13 -18.41
N PRO A 209 -11.94 1.47 -18.24
CA PRO A 209 -11.56 2.05 -16.96
C PRO A 209 -12.45 1.58 -15.79
N GLU A 210 -13.77 1.50 -16.00
CA GLU A 210 -14.72 1.04 -15.00
C GLU A 210 -14.57 -0.44 -14.66
N GLU A 211 -14.29 -1.30 -15.65
CA GLU A 211 -14.02 -2.71 -15.39
C GLU A 211 -12.75 -2.88 -14.56
N ILE A 212 -11.68 -2.12 -14.85
CA ILE A 212 -10.45 -2.14 -14.06
C ILE A 212 -10.76 -1.70 -12.63
N ALA A 213 -11.45 -0.58 -12.45
CA ALA A 213 -11.79 0.00 -11.15
C ALA A 213 -12.70 -0.89 -10.28
N ASN A 214 -13.37 -1.88 -10.87
CA ASN A 214 -14.20 -2.87 -10.17
C ASN A 214 -13.55 -4.26 -10.09
N SER A 215 -12.38 -4.45 -10.71
CA SER A 215 -11.73 -5.76 -10.73
C SER A 215 -11.07 -6.06 -9.38
N GLU A 216 -11.21 -7.31 -8.92
CA GLU A 216 -10.58 -7.78 -7.68
C GLU A 216 -9.06 -7.64 -7.75
N THR A 217 -8.45 -7.91 -8.92
CA THR A 217 -7.01 -7.78 -9.10
C THR A 217 -6.52 -6.33 -8.96
N ALA A 218 -7.25 -5.35 -9.50
CA ALA A 218 -6.83 -3.95 -9.38
C ALA A 218 -7.08 -3.42 -7.96
N LEU A 219 -8.19 -3.83 -7.32
CA LEU A 219 -8.49 -3.48 -5.93
C LEU A 219 -7.38 -3.93 -4.97
N ASN A 220 -6.77 -5.08 -5.22
CA ASN A 220 -5.69 -5.61 -4.40
C ASN A 220 -4.28 -5.16 -4.87
N HIS A 221 -4.17 -4.24 -5.83
CA HIS A 221 -2.90 -3.86 -6.44
C HIS A 221 -2.48 -2.41 -6.15
N PRO A 222 -1.22 -2.17 -5.73
CA PRO A 222 -0.33 -3.14 -5.07
C PRO A 222 -0.81 -3.50 -3.65
N THR A 223 -1.75 -2.72 -3.11
CA THR A 223 -2.33 -2.89 -1.79
C THR A 223 -3.83 -2.61 -1.87
N ASN A 224 -4.66 -3.42 -1.21
CA ASN A 224 -6.05 -3.05 -0.97
C ASN A 224 -6.11 -1.95 0.09
N LEU A 225 -6.38 -0.71 -0.35
CA LEU A 225 -6.41 0.47 0.52
C LEU A 225 -7.53 0.42 1.58
N TYR A 226 -8.65 -0.22 1.26
CA TYR A 226 -9.75 -0.43 2.21
C TYR A 226 -9.30 -1.38 3.32
N ASP A 227 -8.82 -2.57 2.96
CA ASP A 227 -8.32 -3.55 3.93
C ASP A 227 -7.19 -2.94 4.78
N PHE A 228 -6.27 -2.19 4.17
CA PHE A 228 -5.17 -1.53 4.88
C PHE A 228 -5.70 -0.52 5.92
N TYR A 229 -6.59 0.39 5.52
CA TYR A 229 -7.12 1.40 6.43
C TYR A 229 -7.98 0.79 7.54
N ASP A 230 -8.85 -0.16 7.22
CA ASP A 230 -9.72 -0.83 8.19
C ASP A 230 -8.94 -1.68 9.18
N SER A 231 -7.79 -2.23 8.77
CA SER A 231 -6.94 -3.05 9.62
C SER A 231 -6.11 -2.21 10.59
N PHE A 232 -5.52 -1.10 10.14
CA PHE A 232 -4.59 -0.31 10.96
C PHE A 232 -5.21 0.93 11.61
N GLY A 233 -6.19 1.56 10.97
CA GLY A 233 -6.89 2.74 11.46
C GLY A 233 -7.50 2.59 12.86
N PRO A 234 -8.03 1.42 13.26
CA PRO A 234 -8.46 1.17 14.64
C PRO A 234 -7.38 1.36 15.71
N TYR A 235 -6.10 1.28 15.35
CA TYR A 235 -5.01 1.19 16.33
C TYR A 235 -4.00 2.34 16.28
N LEU A 236 -3.91 3.07 15.18
CA LEU A 236 -2.94 4.17 15.01
C LEU A 236 -3.45 5.25 14.06
N ASP A 237 -2.73 6.37 13.97
CA ASP A 237 -3.05 7.44 13.00
C ASP A 237 -2.56 7.07 11.59
N VAL A 238 -3.48 6.68 10.71
CA VAL A 238 -3.20 6.47 9.28
C VAL A 238 -3.51 7.74 8.50
N ARG A 239 -2.57 8.23 7.69
CA ARG A 239 -2.75 9.38 6.80
C ARG A 239 -2.34 9.03 5.38
N PHE A 240 -3.07 9.53 4.39
CA PHE A 240 -2.70 9.38 2.99
C PHE A 240 -2.24 10.70 2.38
N VAL A 241 -1.04 10.70 1.80
CA VAL A 241 -0.53 11.82 1.00
C VAL A 241 -0.59 11.41 -0.46
N VAL A 242 -1.55 11.95 -1.19
CA VAL A 242 -1.84 11.61 -2.58
C VAL A 242 -1.06 12.53 -3.51
N LEU A 243 -0.23 11.95 -4.37
CA LEU A 243 0.56 12.68 -5.35
C LEU A 243 -0.19 12.73 -6.67
N HIS A 244 -0.47 13.96 -7.10
CA HIS A 244 -1.07 14.20 -8.39
C HIS A 244 -0.05 14.76 -9.35
N ARG A 245 0.10 14.09 -10.49
CA ARG A 245 0.85 14.56 -11.65
C ARG A 245 -0.12 14.78 -12.82
N PRO A 246 0.08 15.81 -13.66
CA PRO A 246 -0.75 16.01 -14.85
C PRO A 246 -0.88 14.73 -15.69
N TYR A 247 -2.08 14.46 -16.17
CA TYR A 247 -2.47 13.17 -16.73
C TYR A 247 -1.63 12.76 -17.93
N LEU A 248 -1.38 13.70 -18.84
CA LEU A 248 -0.56 13.44 -20.03
C LEU A 248 0.90 13.13 -19.67
N GLU A 249 1.44 13.81 -18.67
CA GLU A 249 2.82 13.56 -18.21
C GLU A 249 2.97 12.22 -17.51
N THR A 250 1.95 11.80 -16.77
CA THR A 250 1.86 10.47 -16.17
C THR A 250 2.02 9.40 -17.25
N ILE A 251 1.24 9.49 -18.34
CA ILE A 251 1.35 8.55 -19.46
C ILE A 251 2.71 8.68 -20.17
N ALA A 252 3.20 9.92 -20.36
CA ALA A 252 4.48 10.19 -21.02
C ALA A 252 5.69 9.66 -20.27
N SER A 253 5.56 9.39 -18.98
CA SER A 253 6.65 8.80 -18.19
C SER A 253 6.94 7.34 -18.54
N HIS A 254 5.95 6.61 -19.06
CA HIS A 254 6.07 5.20 -19.46
C HIS A 254 5.32 4.91 -20.78
N PRO A 255 5.74 5.52 -21.91
CA PRO A 255 4.99 5.51 -23.17
C PRO A 255 4.81 4.11 -23.79
N LYS A 256 5.55 3.10 -23.30
CA LYS A 256 5.56 1.73 -23.82
C LYS A 256 4.77 0.74 -22.95
N PHE A 257 4.25 1.18 -21.80
CA PHE A 257 3.49 0.30 -20.91
C PHE A 257 2.16 -0.09 -21.53
N ASP A 258 1.62 -1.24 -21.12
CA ASP A 258 0.30 -1.76 -21.48
C ASP A 258 0.03 -1.88 -23.00
N GLY A 259 1.09 -1.93 -23.82
CA GLY A 259 0.97 -1.98 -25.28
C GLY A 259 0.93 -0.63 -25.98
N GLY A 260 1.15 0.48 -25.26
CA GLY A 260 1.30 1.82 -25.81
C GLY A 260 0.45 2.88 -25.09
N PRO A 261 0.58 4.17 -25.45
CA PRO A 261 0.02 5.28 -24.69
C PRO A 261 -1.50 5.25 -24.55
N ARG A 262 -2.24 4.86 -25.59
CA ARG A 262 -3.71 4.76 -25.55
C ARG A 262 -4.18 3.70 -24.55
N MET A 263 -3.56 2.53 -24.56
CA MET A 263 -3.90 1.43 -23.67
C MET A 263 -3.45 1.73 -22.24
N HIS A 264 -2.26 2.30 -22.09
CA HIS A 264 -1.74 2.75 -20.80
C HIS A 264 -2.67 3.79 -20.16
N SER A 265 -3.14 4.75 -20.94
CA SER A 265 -4.14 5.74 -20.51
C SER A 265 -5.43 5.12 -19.99
N VAL A 266 -5.93 4.04 -20.60
CA VAL A 266 -7.10 3.30 -20.10
C VAL A 266 -6.81 2.69 -18.74
N VAL A 267 -5.65 2.05 -18.57
CA VAL A 267 -5.23 1.48 -17.27
C VAL A 267 -5.11 2.55 -16.20
N ILE A 268 -4.41 3.65 -16.49
CA ILE A 268 -4.26 4.79 -15.58
C ILE A 268 -5.62 5.37 -15.19
N SER A 269 -6.56 5.49 -16.14
CA SER A 269 -7.92 5.98 -15.86
C SER A 269 -8.66 5.07 -14.89
N GLY A 270 -8.55 3.75 -15.06
CA GLY A 270 -9.17 2.79 -14.15
C GLY A 270 -8.67 2.93 -12.72
N PHE A 271 -7.35 3.09 -12.53
CA PHE A 271 -6.77 3.32 -11.21
C PHE A 271 -7.12 4.69 -10.62
N ILE A 272 -7.24 5.75 -11.43
CA ILE A 272 -7.73 7.05 -10.98
C ILE A 272 -9.17 6.94 -10.44
N ILE A 273 -10.05 6.21 -11.15
CA ILE A 273 -11.43 5.98 -10.69
C ILE A 273 -11.44 5.19 -9.38
N LEU A 274 -10.63 4.13 -9.28
CA LEU A 274 -10.49 3.30 -8.09
C LEU A 274 -10.05 4.13 -6.88
N LEU A 275 -8.97 4.92 -7.04
CA LEU A 275 -8.46 5.80 -5.98
C LEU A 275 -9.49 6.86 -5.62
N SER A 276 -10.15 7.48 -6.60
CA SER A 276 -11.19 8.49 -6.34
C SER A 276 -12.31 7.94 -5.47
N ARG A 277 -12.76 6.69 -5.72
CA ARG A 277 -13.78 6.03 -4.88
C ARG A 277 -13.32 5.84 -3.44
N PHE A 278 -12.08 5.38 -3.24
CA PHE A 278 -11.51 5.25 -1.89
C PHE A 278 -11.46 6.59 -1.16
N LEU A 279 -10.87 7.61 -1.80
CA LEU A 279 -10.73 8.95 -1.22
C LEU A 279 -12.10 9.61 -0.92
N THR A 280 -13.08 9.43 -1.82
CA THR A 280 -14.44 9.97 -1.64
C THR A 280 -15.20 9.27 -0.50
N SER A 281 -15.05 7.95 -0.37
CA SER A 281 -15.68 7.19 0.72
C SER A 281 -14.99 7.41 2.06
N HIS A 282 -13.73 7.84 2.06
CA HIS A 282 -12.92 8.05 3.26
C HIS A 282 -12.36 9.48 3.31
N MET A 283 -13.24 10.50 3.23
CA MET A 283 -12.81 11.90 3.33
C MET A 283 -12.19 12.23 4.70
N TYR A 284 -12.76 11.65 5.76
CA TYR A 284 -12.36 11.86 7.13
C TYR A 284 -12.01 10.54 7.79
N SER A 285 -11.20 10.60 8.84
CA SER A 285 -10.89 9.41 9.62
C SER A 285 -12.14 8.94 10.37
N SER A 286 -12.56 7.69 10.15
CA SER A 286 -13.67 7.06 10.90
C SER A 286 -13.32 6.78 12.36
N PHE A 287 -12.08 7.02 12.72
CA PHE A 287 -11.44 6.54 13.95
C PHE A 287 -10.99 7.66 14.87
N LEU A 288 -10.87 8.89 14.37
CA LEU A 288 -10.48 10.04 15.16
C LEU A 288 -11.70 10.95 15.35
N ASP A 289 -11.79 11.56 16.53
CA ASP A 289 -12.87 12.50 16.81
C ASP A 289 -12.69 13.80 16.02
N GLY A 290 -13.81 14.35 15.58
CA GLY A 290 -13.85 15.51 14.71
C GLY A 290 -13.68 15.14 13.24
N ASN A 291 -13.98 16.08 12.35
CA ASN A 291 -13.83 15.88 10.90
C ASN A 291 -12.34 15.95 10.51
N VAL A 292 -11.52 15.04 11.03
CA VAL A 292 -10.09 15.02 10.78
C VAL A 292 -9.84 14.42 9.40
N PRO A 293 -9.26 15.19 8.45
CA PRO A 293 -9.03 14.71 7.10
C PRO A 293 -8.19 13.44 7.03
N LEU A 294 -8.65 12.41 6.33
CA LEU A 294 -7.86 11.18 6.20
C LEU A 294 -6.71 11.34 5.18
N TRP A 295 -6.93 12.17 4.17
CA TRP A 295 -6.01 12.33 3.06
C TRP A 295 -5.83 13.79 2.65
N THR A 296 -4.73 14.00 1.93
CA THR A 296 -4.35 15.26 1.32
C THR A 296 -3.86 15.01 -0.11
N ILE A 297 -3.99 16.00 -1.00
CA ILE A 297 -3.39 15.96 -2.32
C ILE A 297 -2.22 16.96 -2.40
N VAL A 298 -1.12 16.51 -3.00
CA VAL A 298 0.04 17.32 -3.35
C VAL A 298 0.22 17.29 -4.86
N CYS A 299 0.08 18.45 -5.50
CA CYS A 299 0.34 18.59 -6.93
C CYS A 299 1.85 18.61 -7.19
N THR A 300 2.35 17.71 -8.03
CA THR A 300 3.79 17.57 -8.25
C THR A 300 4.41 18.73 -9.03
N ASP A 301 3.62 19.41 -9.86
CA ASP A 301 4.00 20.65 -10.54
C ASP A 301 4.46 21.73 -9.53
N ARG A 302 3.85 21.79 -8.35
CA ARG A 302 4.24 22.70 -7.26
C ARG A 302 5.61 22.41 -6.66
N LEU A 303 6.22 21.29 -7.02
CA LEU A 303 7.51 20.82 -6.50
C LEU A 303 8.61 20.83 -7.55
N THR A 304 8.26 20.95 -8.83
CA THR A 304 9.19 20.84 -9.96
C THR A 304 9.57 22.21 -10.50
N SER A 305 10.86 22.39 -10.80
CA SER A 305 11.42 23.61 -11.36
C SER A 305 10.81 23.99 -12.72
N ASN A 306 10.41 22.99 -13.52
CA ASN A 306 9.78 23.22 -14.82
C ASN A 306 8.45 24.00 -14.76
N SER A 307 7.84 24.09 -13.58
CA SER A 307 6.56 24.78 -13.38
C SER A 307 6.70 26.24 -12.92
N PHE A 308 7.94 26.73 -12.76
CA PHE A 308 8.22 28.07 -12.24
C PHE A 308 9.20 28.82 -13.15
N GLN A 309 9.13 30.15 -13.14
CA GLN A 309 10.00 30.98 -13.98
C GLN A 309 11.39 31.17 -13.37
N ASN A 310 11.48 31.07 -12.04
CA ASN A 310 12.70 31.30 -11.28
C ASN A 310 12.73 30.44 -10.00
N GLU A 311 13.90 30.38 -9.38
CA GLU A 311 14.16 29.57 -8.18
C GLU A 311 13.41 30.08 -6.94
N GLU A 312 13.20 31.39 -6.82
CA GLU A 312 12.50 32.00 -5.68
C GLU A 312 11.04 31.51 -5.62
N GLU A 313 10.31 31.56 -6.74
CA GLU A 313 8.94 31.05 -6.85
C GLU A 313 8.86 29.54 -6.52
N LEU A 314 9.83 28.75 -7.00
CA LEU A 314 9.91 27.33 -6.69
C LEU A 314 10.11 27.09 -5.19
N LEU A 315 11.02 27.82 -4.55
CA LEU A 315 11.30 27.71 -3.12
C LEU A 315 10.08 28.13 -2.28
N GLU A 316 9.39 29.20 -2.66
CA GLU A 316 8.16 29.64 -2.00
C GLU A 316 7.05 28.58 -2.12
N SER A 317 6.85 28.03 -3.32
CA SER A 317 5.88 26.96 -3.55
C SER A 317 6.18 25.72 -2.72
N ARG A 318 7.44 25.26 -2.71
CA ARG A 318 7.90 24.13 -1.89
C ARG A 318 7.68 24.37 -0.40
N ALA A 319 8.03 25.56 0.10
CA ALA A 319 7.80 25.93 1.49
C ALA A 319 6.29 25.95 1.84
N SER A 320 5.44 26.40 0.92
CA SER A 320 3.99 26.35 1.10
C SER A 320 3.48 24.91 1.17
N VAL A 321 3.97 24.00 0.32
CA VAL A 321 3.60 22.57 0.37
C VAL A 321 4.04 21.93 1.68
N LEU A 322 5.26 22.19 2.16
CA LEU A 322 5.73 21.68 3.46
C LEU A 322 4.86 22.16 4.62
N ARG A 323 4.50 23.45 4.62
CA ARG A 323 3.66 24.01 5.68
C ARG A 323 2.29 23.37 5.70
N TYR A 324 1.72 23.18 4.53
CA TYR A 324 0.44 22.51 4.37
C TYR A 324 0.50 21.04 4.80
N LEU A 325 1.53 20.30 4.38
CA LEU A 325 1.74 18.90 4.79
C LEU A 325 1.91 18.78 6.31
N ALA A 326 2.74 19.63 6.93
CA ALA A 326 2.91 19.63 8.38
C ALA A 326 1.58 19.87 9.10
N ASN A 327 0.80 20.85 8.64
CA ASN A 327 -0.52 21.13 9.22
C ASN A 327 -1.48 19.93 9.08
N PHE A 328 -1.55 19.31 7.90
CA PHE A 328 -2.38 18.13 7.66
C PHE A 328 -1.97 16.94 8.54
N LEU A 329 -0.67 16.72 8.73
CA LEU A 329 -0.13 15.61 9.53
C LEU A 329 -0.14 15.89 11.04
N GLY A 330 -0.58 17.08 11.47
CA GLY A 330 -0.59 17.47 12.88
C GLY A 330 0.81 17.71 13.45
N TRP A 331 1.76 18.11 12.61
CA TRP A 331 3.16 18.29 12.96
C TRP A 331 3.48 19.74 13.34
N PRO A 332 4.19 19.98 14.47
CA PRO A 332 4.44 21.33 14.97
C PRO A 332 5.44 22.13 14.12
N VAL A 333 6.39 21.46 13.46
CA VAL A 333 7.41 22.11 12.62
C VAL A 333 6.95 22.08 11.17
N SER A 334 6.75 23.27 10.60
CA SER A 334 6.21 23.47 9.26
C SER A 334 7.20 24.09 8.26
N THR A 335 8.41 24.40 8.72
CA THR A 335 9.49 24.99 7.91
C THR A 335 10.70 24.06 7.90
N CYS A 336 11.18 23.71 6.71
CA CYS A 336 12.35 22.87 6.53
C CYS A 336 13.02 23.15 5.18
N PRO A 337 13.86 24.20 5.07
CA PRO A 337 14.56 24.55 3.84
C PRO A 337 15.33 23.38 3.22
N GLU A 338 16.01 22.61 4.06
CA GLU A 338 16.86 21.47 3.72
C GLU A 338 16.08 20.20 3.34
N CYS A 339 14.75 20.17 3.49
CA CYS A 339 13.96 18.97 3.17
C CYS A 339 14.02 18.60 1.68
N PHE A 340 14.40 19.55 0.82
CA PHE A 340 14.57 19.32 -0.62
C PHE A 340 16.02 19.07 -1.04
N ASP A 341 16.98 18.97 -0.12
CA ASP A 341 18.39 18.77 -0.46
C ASP A 341 18.63 17.46 -1.24
N ASN A 342 17.82 16.44 -0.96
CA ASN A 342 17.84 15.14 -1.64
C ASN A 342 16.81 15.02 -2.77
N TRP A 343 16.13 16.12 -3.13
CA TRP A 343 15.14 16.11 -4.21
C TRP A 343 15.82 15.91 -5.56
N VAL A 344 15.50 14.80 -6.22
CA VAL A 344 15.96 14.53 -7.58
C VAL A 344 14.82 14.76 -8.54
N GLU A 345 15.00 15.75 -9.40
CA GLU A 345 14.04 16.07 -10.44
C GLU A 345 14.09 15.05 -11.58
N ASN A 346 12.91 14.53 -11.97
CA ASN A 346 12.83 13.57 -13.05
C ASN A 346 12.96 14.30 -14.39
N LYS A 347 14.17 14.27 -14.98
CA LYS A 347 14.48 14.89 -16.28
C LYS A 347 13.85 14.20 -17.49
N LYS A 348 13.02 13.18 -17.33
CA LYS A 348 12.36 12.44 -18.43
C LYS A 348 11.30 13.26 -19.19
N SER A 349 11.32 14.59 -19.10
CA SER A 349 10.29 15.46 -19.69
C SER A 349 10.57 15.77 -21.16
N SER A 350 10.33 14.81 -22.05
CA SER A 350 9.82 15.21 -23.37
C SER A 350 8.38 15.65 -23.18
N SER A 351 7.94 16.70 -23.89
CA SER A 351 6.54 17.10 -23.81
C SER A 351 5.65 15.93 -24.26
N PRO A 352 4.37 15.84 -23.82
CA PRO A 352 3.48 14.79 -24.28
C PRO A 352 3.38 14.73 -25.82
N ARG A 353 3.34 15.89 -26.49
CA ARG A 353 3.32 15.97 -27.96
C ARG A 353 4.63 15.47 -28.59
N GLU A 354 5.79 15.77 -28.02
CA GLU A 354 7.06 15.19 -28.49
C GLU A 354 7.11 13.68 -28.28
N SER A 355 6.50 13.18 -27.20
CA SER A 355 6.52 11.76 -26.84
C SER A 355 5.60 10.91 -27.71
N PHE A 356 4.47 11.46 -28.15
CA PHE A 356 3.39 10.70 -28.77
C PHE A 356 2.94 11.21 -30.15
N GLY A 357 3.26 12.46 -30.51
CA GLY A 357 2.64 13.16 -31.63
C GLY A 357 1.27 13.76 -31.28
N ASP A 358 0.78 14.60 -32.19
CA ASP A 358 -0.45 15.39 -31.97
C ASP A 358 -1.70 14.51 -31.87
N GLU A 359 -1.87 13.56 -32.81
CA GLU A 359 -3.05 12.69 -32.87
C GLU A 359 -3.26 11.90 -31.58
N ILE A 360 -2.21 11.23 -31.09
CA ILE A 360 -2.29 10.47 -29.84
C ILE A 360 -2.54 11.42 -28.67
N THR A 361 -1.88 12.58 -28.63
CA THR A 361 -2.08 13.55 -27.54
C THR A 361 -3.53 14.00 -27.47
N ASP A 362 -4.17 14.26 -28.60
CA ASP A 362 -5.57 14.70 -28.65
C ASP A 362 -6.53 13.60 -28.16
N ASP A 363 -6.26 12.32 -28.49
CA ASP A 363 -7.02 11.19 -27.93
C ASP A 363 -6.86 11.09 -26.40
N LEU A 364 -5.63 11.27 -25.89
CA LEU A 364 -5.36 11.23 -24.45
C LEU A 364 -6.06 12.38 -23.70
N LEU A 365 -6.19 13.55 -24.34
CA LEU A 365 -6.96 14.67 -23.80
C LEU A 365 -8.45 14.33 -23.67
N VAL A 366 -9.00 13.55 -24.60
CA VAL A 366 -10.38 13.05 -24.50
C VAL A 366 -10.54 12.15 -23.27
N HIS A 367 -9.59 11.25 -23.01
CA HIS A 367 -9.61 10.42 -21.80
C HIS A 367 -9.49 11.25 -20.52
N ALA A 368 -8.56 12.20 -20.47
CA ALA A 368 -8.41 13.10 -19.33
C ALA A 368 -9.70 13.87 -19.04
N LYS A 369 -10.37 14.39 -20.07
CA LYS A 369 -11.63 15.13 -19.91
C LYS A 369 -12.73 14.30 -19.24
N MET A 370 -12.78 12.99 -19.48
CA MET A 370 -13.75 12.11 -18.81
C MET A 370 -13.52 12.03 -17.29
N LEU A 371 -12.30 12.28 -16.83
CA LEU A 371 -11.90 12.19 -15.43
C LEU A 371 -12.02 13.53 -14.67
N GLU A 372 -12.29 14.67 -15.34
CA GLU A 372 -12.33 16.00 -14.68
C GLU A 372 -13.36 16.11 -13.55
N SER A 373 -14.46 15.35 -13.63
CA SER A 373 -15.49 15.30 -12.57
C SER A 373 -15.21 14.25 -11.49
N ILE A 374 -14.20 13.41 -11.70
CA ILE A 374 -13.82 12.28 -10.84
C ILE A 374 -12.56 12.61 -10.05
N TRP A 375 -11.62 13.36 -10.65
CA TRP A 375 -10.30 13.61 -10.09
C TRP A 375 -9.79 15.04 -10.31
N PRO A 376 -9.14 15.65 -9.29
CA PRO A 376 -9.04 15.17 -7.92
C PRO A 376 -10.40 15.24 -7.20
N PRO A 377 -10.71 14.29 -6.29
CA PRO A 377 -11.87 14.43 -5.42
C PRO A 377 -11.72 15.70 -4.58
N ARG A 378 -12.83 16.40 -4.33
CA ARG A 378 -12.85 17.66 -3.57
C ARG A 378 -13.56 17.45 -2.25
N ARG A 379 -12.96 17.95 -1.17
CA ARG A 379 -13.65 18.14 0.11
C ARG A 379 -14.26 19.55 0.17
N PRO A 380 -15.36 19.75 0.90
CA PRO A 380 -15.97 21.07 1.06
C PRO A 380 -14.98 22.14 1.57
N GLU A 381 -14.02 21.73 2.40
CA GLU A 381 -12.99 22.58 2.99
C GLU A 381 -11.70 22.74 2.17
N ASP A 382 -11.57 22.07 1.00
CA ASP A 382 -10.40 22.20 0.13
C ASP A 382 -10.38 23.56 -0.58
N ALA A 383 -10.00 24.59 0.17
CA ALA A 383 -9.93 25.96 -0.31
C ALA A 383 -8.53 26.35 -0.83
N LEU A 384 -7.49 25.55 -0.54
CA LEU A 384 -6.12 25.93 -0.86
C LEU A 384 -5.78 25.61 -2.32
N PRO A 385 -5.21 26.56 -3.09
CA PRO A 385 -4.77 26.32 -4.46
C PRO A 385 -3.77 25.16 -4.60
N GLN A 386 -3.00 24.87 -3.56
CA GLN A 386 -2.00 23.78 -3.52
C GLN A 386 -2.64 22.39 -3.50
N GLN A 387 -3.92 22.29 -3.16
CA GLN A 387 -4.71 21.05 -3.18
C GLN A 387 -5.52 20.91 -4.48
N GLN A 388 -5.60 21.98 -5.27
CA GLN A 388 -6.39 22.05 -6.50
C GLN A 388 -5.50 21.74 -7.71
N CYS A 389 -5.20 20.46 -7.88
CA CYS A 389 -4.39 20.05 -9.01
C CYS A 389 -5.23 20.03 -10.30
N GLY A 390 -4.72 20.67 -11.35
CA GLY A 390 -5.25 20.50 -12.69
C GLY A 390 -5.00 19.08 -13.16
N LEU A 391 -6.03 18.43 -13.71
CA LEU A 391 -5.85 17.11 -14.33
C LEU A 391 -5.01 17.20 -15.62
N LEU A 392 -5.19 18.30 -16.36
CA LEU A 392 -4.54 18.59 -17.65
C LEU A 392 -3.25 19.37 -17.50
#